data_AF-A0A2V2DVL1-F1
#
_entry.id   AF-A0A2V2DVL1-F1
#
_cell.length_a   1.000
_cell.length_b   1.000
_cell.length_c   1.000
_cell.angle_alpha   90.00
_cell.angle_beta   90.00
_cell.angle_gamma   90.00
#
_symmetry.space_group_name_H-M   'P 1'
#
loop_
_entity.id
_entity.type
_entity.pdbx_description
1 polymer ?
#
loop_
_entity_poly.entity_id
_entity_poly.type
_entity_poly.pdbx_seq_one_letter_code
_entity_poly.pdbx_strand_id
1 'polypeptide(L)'
;FMGKTGFKAGDLVLLKQVDPATLQVGDIISYQSTAQENAGVVVTHRIRERITNADGHFSFITYEATTDINNASVVPCNLVLGKYHTKLPGRGKWFLFLKNIWGFLACIDLFFLLLILDLFVRWKGKRFAKMEAAWEKEQAKMAEERRRLEAERRESQIILSVLLKLRTDSAQQQEKESCTNIDP
;
A
#
# COMPACT_ATOMS: atom_id res chain seq x y z
N PHE A 1 -41.73 -17.82 7.57
CA PHE A 1 -41.33 -16.41 7.36
C PHE A 1 -39.84 -16.34 7.02
N MET A 2 -39.48 -16.62 5.77
CA MET A 2 -38.10 -16.47 5.29
C MET A 2 -37.80 -14.98 5.14
N GLY A 3 -36.75 -14.52 5.83
CA GLY A 3 -36.32 -13.13 5.84
C GLY A 3 -36.13 -12.62 4.42
N LYS A 4 -36.78 -11.49 4.13
CA LYS A 4 -36.64 -10.71 2.89
C LYS A 4 -35.16 -10.73 2.49
N THR A 5 -34.83 -11.37 1.38
CA THR A 5 -33.53 -11.18 0.71
C THR A 5 -33.54 -9.74 0.19
N GLY A 6 -33.28 -8.79 1.09
CA GLY A 6 -33.32 -7.36 0.79
C GLY A 6 -32.13 -7.05 -0.10
N PHE A 7 -32.36 -7.07 -1.41
CA PHE A 7 -31.46 -6.46 -2.37
C PHE A 7 -31.62 -4.95 -2.22
N LYS A 8 -30.51 -4.26 -1.98
CA LYS A 8 -30.49 -2.80 -1.96
C LYS A 8 -29.77 -2.29 -3.20
N ALA A 9 -30.20 -1.13 -3.69
CA ALA A 9 -29.49 -0.44 -4.76
C ALA A 9 -28.02 -0.21 -4.34
N GLY A 10 -27.08 -0.71 -5.14
CA GLY A 10 -25.64 -0.65 -4.86
C GLY A 10 -25.03 -1.91 -4.24
N ASP A 11 -25.81 -2.99 -4.05
CA ASP A 11 -25.27 -4.32 -3.74
C ASP A 11 -24.67 -4.96 -5.00
N LEU A 12 -23.54 -5.66 -4.85
CA LEU A 12 -22.98 -6.49 -5.91
C LEU A 12 -23.49 -7.92 -5.74
N VAL A 13 -24.18 -8.44 -6.76
CA VAL A 13 -24.70 -9.81 -6.77
C VAL A 13 -23.75 -10.71 -7.55
N LEU A 14 -23.32 -11.81 -6.93
CA LEU A 14 -22.53 -12.84 -7.60
C LEU A 14 -23.42 -13.98 -8.05
N LEU A 15 -23.31 -14.27 -9.34
CA LEU A 15 -24.02 -15.34 -10.02
C LEU A 15 -23.06 -16.49 -10.28
N LYS A 16 -23.52 -17.71 -10.03
CA LYS A 16 -22.86 -18.91 -10.49
C LYS A 16 -23.58 -19.39 -11.75
N GLN A 17 -22.84 -19.51 -12.84
CA GLN A 17 -23.37 -20.18 -14.04
C GLN A 17 -23.67 -21.63 -13.67
N VAL A 18 -24.91 -22.02 -13.89
CA VAL A 18 -25.42 -23.37 -13.66
C VAL A 18 -26.30 -23.72 -14.85
N ASP A 19 -26.36 -25.01 -15.18
CA ASP A 19 -27.23 -25.51 -16.22
C ASP A 19 -28.70 -25.17 -15.87
N PRO A 20 -29.43 -24.45 -16.75
CA PRO A 20 -30.82 -24.10 -16.52
C PRO A 20 -31.72 -25.31 -16.20
N ALA A 21 -31.38 -26.52 -16.67
CA ALA A 21 -32.14 -27.73 -16.38
C ALA A 21 -32.09 -28.15 -14.90
N THR A 22 -31.04 -27.74 -14.18
CA THR A 22 -30.84 -28.08 -12.76
C THR A 22 -31.54 -27.12 -11.79
N LEU A 23 -32.12 -26.04 -12.30
CA LEU A 23 -32.80 -25.02 -11.50
C LEU A 23 -34.14 -25.52 -10.98
N GLN A 24 -34.45 -25.18 -9.72
CA GLN A 24 -35.66 -25.62 -9.04
C GLN A 24 -36.56 -24.44 -8.63
N VAL A 25 -37.83 -24.73 -8.37
CA VAL A 25 -38.77 -23.77 -7.80
C VAL A 25 -38.24 -23.23 -6.47
N GLY A 26 -38.28 -21.91 -6.32
CA GLY A 26 -37.75 -21.22 -5.15
C GLY A 26 -36.29 -20.77 -5.27
N ASP A 27 -35.58 -21.11 -6.35
CA ASP A 27 -34.25 -20.57 -6.63
C ASP A 27 -34.33 -19.11 -7.10
N ILE A 28 -33.34 -18.31 -6.71
CA ILE A 28 -33.17 -16.93 -7.19
C ILE A 28 -32.21 -16.97 -8.38
N ILE A 29 -32.65 -16.43 -9.51
CA ILE A 29 -31.89 -16.39 -10.75
C ILE A 29 -31.81 -14.96 -11.27
N SER A 30 -30.75 -14.69 -12.03
CA SER A 30 -30.65 -13.45 -12.81
C SER A 30 -30.71 -13.77 -14.29
N TYR A 31 -31.47 -12.98 -15.02
CA TYR A 31 -31.71 -13.18 -16.44
C TYR A 31 -31.81 -11.84 -17.15
N GLN A 32 -31.66 -11.87 -18.48
CA GLN A 32 -31.85 -10.68 -19.30
C GLN A 32 -33.34 -10.49 -19.60
N SER A 33 -33.91 -9.37 -19.16
CA SER A 33 -35.33 -9.09 -19.35
C SER A 33 -35.65 -8.87 -20.83
N THR A 34 -36.79 -9.43 -21.26
CA THR A 34 -37.38 -9.23 -22.60
C THR A 34 -38.56 -8.26 -22.56
N ALA A 35 -38.92 -7.72 -21.39
CA ALA A 35 -40.01 -6.76 -21.27
C ALA A 35 -39.70 -5.49 -22.06
N GLN A 36 -40.69 -4.94 -22.77
CA GLN A 36 -40.50 -3.82 -23.70
C GLN A 36 -39.91 -2.56 -23.03
N GLU A 37 -40.17 -2.38 -21.74
CA GLU A 37 -39.67 -1.30 -20.89
C GLU A 37 -38.24 -1.49 -20.37
N ASN A 38 -37.73 -2.73 -20.32
CA ASN A 38 -36.46 -3.08 -19.71
C ASN A 38 -35.66 -4.09 -20.57
N ALA A 39 -35.88 -4.07 -21.89
CA ALA A 39 -35.29 -5.03 -22.82
C ALA A 39 -33.76 -4.96 -22.76
N GLY A 40 -33.13 -6.08 -22.44
CA GLY A 40 -31.68 -6.18 -22.33
C GLY A 40 -31.10 -5.90 -20.94
N VAL A 41 -31.90 -5.44 -19.98
CA VAL A 41 -31.47 -5.20 -18.59
C VAL A 41 -31.44 -6.52 -17.82
N VAL A 42 -30.39 -6.72 -17.01
CA VAL A 42 -30.29 -7.89 -16.14
C VAL A 42 -31.12 -7.67 -14.88
N VAL A 43 -32.12 -8.53 -14.66
CA VAL A 43 -33.01 -8.50 -13.50
C VAL A 43 -32.84 -9.78 -12.68
N THR A 44 -33.15 -9.72 -11.39
CA THR A 44 -32.99 -10.85 -10.46
C THR A 44 -34.31 -11.20 -9.81
N HIS A 45 -34.86 -12.35 -10.18
CA HIS A 45 -36.16 -12.83 -9.72
C HIS A 45 -36.07 -14.22 -9.11
N ARG A 46 -37.12 -14.63 -8.42
CA ARG A 46 -37.28 -15.97 -7.87
C ARG A 46 -38.16 -16.84 -8.76
N ILE A 47 -37.76 -18.09 -8.98
CA ILE A 47 -38.53 -19.05 -9.77
C ILE A 47 -39.77 -19.47 -8.99
N ARG A 48 -40.94 -19.29 -9.57
CA ARG A 48 -42.23 -19.77 -9.05
C ARG A 48 -42.61 -21.11 -9.65
N GLU A 49 -42.45 -21.25 -10.96
CA GLU A 49 -42.90 -22.42 -11.69
C GLU A 49 -42.06 -22.61 -12.94
N ARG A 50 -41.94 -23.86 -13.39
CA ARG A 50 -41.33 -24.22 -14.66
C ARG A 50 -42.43 -24.70 -15.59
N ILE A 51 -42.57 -24.02 -16.72
CA ILE A 51 -43.50 -24.36 -17.79
C ILE A 51 -42.74 -24.94 -18.97
N THR A 52 -43.35 -25.85 -19.71
CA THR A 52 -42.80 -26.37 -20.97
C THR A 52 -43.66 -25.82 -22.09
N ASN A 53 -43.06 -25.09 -23.02
CA ASN A 53 -43.75 -24.56 -24.20
C ASN A 53 -44.01 -25.69 -25.21
N ALA A 54 -44.94 -25.45 -26.13
CA ALA A 54 -45.31 -26.39 -27.19
C ALA A 54 -44.12 -26.82 -28.06
N ASP A 55 -43.09 -25.97 -28.18
CA ASP A 55 -41.86 -26.23 -28.93
C ASP A 55 -40.86 -27.15 -28.20
N GLY A 56 -41.23 -27.69 -27.03
CA GLY A 56 -40.36 -28.57 -26.22
C GLY A 56 -39.32 -27.83 -25.35
N HIS A 57 -39.22 -26.51 -25.46
CA HIS A 57 -38.37 -25.68 -24.60
C HIS A 57 -39.06 -25.31 -23.29
N PHE A 58 -38.34 -25.38 -22.17
CA PHE A 58 -38.87 -24.95 -20.87
C PHE A 58 -38.60 -23.46 -20.61
N SER A 59 -39.56 -22.80 -19.99
CA SER A 59 -39.49 -21.43 -19.51
C SER A 59 -39.81 -21.39 -18.01
N PHE A 60 -39.33 -20.36 -17.33
CA PHE A 60 -39.60 -20.14 -15.92
C PHE A 60 -40.59 -18.99 -15.74
N ILE A 61 -41.60 -19.20 -14.90
CA ILE A 61 -42.41 -18.11 -14.36
C ILE A 61 -41.66 -17.58 -13.15
N THR A 62 -41.25 -16.32 -13.21
CA THR A 62 -40.48 -15.67 -12.16
C THR A 62 -41.24 -14.50 -11.56
N TYR A 63 -40.92 -14.16 -10.30
CA TYR A 63 -41.48 -13.01 -9.59
C TYR A 63 -40.38 -12.25 -8.85
N GLU A 64 -40.64 -10.98 -8.57
CA GLU A 64 -39.65 -10.08 -7.98
C GLU A 64 -39.17 -10.58 -6.60
N ALA A 65 -37.86 -10.65 -6.39
CA ALA A 65 -37.31 -11.21 -5.15
C ALA A 65 -37.43 -10.26 -3.94
N THR A 66 -37.67 -8.96 -4.18
CA THR A 66 -37.75 -7.90 -3.16
C THR A 66 -39.17 -7.57 -2.72
N THR A 67 -40.15 -7.80 -3.59
CA THR A 67 -41.53 -7.36 -3.43
C THR A 67 -42.44 -8.54 -3.71
N ASP A 68 -43.38 -8.82 -2.81
CA ASP A 68 -44.35 -9.93 -2.96
C ASP A 68 -45.48 -9.59 -3.95
N ILE A 69 -45.13 -8.81 -4.99
CA ILE A 69 -46.03 -8.40 -6.05
C ILE A 69 -45.91 -9.45 -7.16
N ASN A 70 -47.04 -10.06 -7.50
CA ASN A 70 -47.14 -11.14 -8.48
C ASN A 70 -46.99 -10.66 -9.93
N ASN A 71 -45.88 -10.02 -10.27
CA ASN A 71 -45.53 -9.75 -11.66
C ASN A 71 -44.93 -11.03 -12.26
N ALA A 72 -45.79 -11.88 -12.80
CA ALA A 72 -45.39 -13.11 -13.48
C ALA A 72 -44.71 -12.76 -14.81
N SER A 73 -43.39 -12.90 -14.87
CA SER A 73 -42.62 -12.78 -16.11
C SER A 73 -42.19 -14.16 -16.58
N VAL A 74 -42.49 -14.47 -17.84
CA VAL A 74 -42.06 -15.71 -18.49
C VAL A 74 -40.64 -15.52 -19.00
N VAL A 75 -39.72 -16.34 -18.51
CA VAL A 75 -38.29 -16.26 -18.80
C VAL A 75 -37.87 -17.53 -19.54
N PRO A 76 -37.53 -17.43 -20.83
CA PRO A 76 -36.90 -18.52 -21.57
C PRO A 76 -35.59 -18.97 -20.91
N CYS A 77 -35.33 -20.29 -20.87
CA CYS A 77 -34.13 -20.86 -20.22
C CYS A 77 -32.80 -20.36 -20.81
N ASN A 78 -32.79 -19.94 -22.08
CA ASN A 78 -31.61 -19.42 -22.79
C ASN A 78 -31.20 -18.00 -22.34
N LEU A 79 -32.08 -17.25 -21.68
CA LEU A 79 -31.79 -15.91 -21.17
C LEU A 79 -31.34 -15.90 -19.71
N VAL A 80 -31.31 -17.07 -19.07
CA VAL A 80 -30.86 -17.24 -17.69
C VAL A 80 -29.33 -17.18 -17.66
N LEU A 81 -28.80 -16.19 -16.94
CA LEU A 81 -27.35 -15.99 -16.81
C LEU A 81 -26.76 -16.88 -15.71
N GLY A 82 -27.54 -17.19 -14.67
CA GLY A 82 -27.11 -18.07 -13.59
C GLY A 82 -27.93 -17.95 -12.32
N LYS A 83 -27.55 -18.76 -11.32
CA LYS A 83 -28.16 -18.82 -9.99
C LYS A 83 -27.45 -17.89 -9.02
N TYR A 84 -28.23 -17.21 -8.18
CA TYR A 84 -27.72 -16.40 -7.08
C TYR A 84 -26.88 -17.25 -6.13
N HIS A 85 -25.64 -16.83 -5.88
CA HIS A 85 -24.76 -17.49 -4.92
C HIS A 85 -24.56 -16.67 -3.65
N THR A 86 -24.17 -15.40 -3.80
CA THR A 86 -23.91 -14.51 -2.66
C THR A 86 -24.05 -13.04 -3.06
N LYS A 87 -24.19 -12.16 -2.06
CA LYS A 87 -24.18 -10.70 -2.24
C LYS A 87 -23.06 -10.06 -1.42
N LEU A 88 -22.42 -9.07 -2.00
CA LEU A 88 -21.49 -8.19 -1.31
C LEU A 88 -22.17 -6.84 -1.07
N PRO A 89 -22.67 -6.58 0.15
CA PRO A 89 -23.40 -5.34 0.43
C PRO A 89 -22.49 -4.13 0.28
N GLY A 90 -23.00 -3.07 -0.35
CA GLY A 90 -22.33 -1.76 -0.48
C GLY A 90 -21.10 -1.69 -1.40
N ARG A 91 -20.62 -2.82 -1.95
CA ARG A 91 -19.47 -2.85 -2.87
C ARG A 91 -19.82 -2.68 -4.35
N GLY A 92 -21.12 -2.65 -4.70
CA GLY A 92 -21.54 -2.46 -6.08
C GLY A 92 -21.12 -1.10 -6.64
N LYS A 93 -21.21 -0.02 -5.84
CA LYS A 93 -20.76 1.32 -6.25
C LYS A 93 -19.25 1.37 -6.51
N TRP A 94 -18.45 0.69 -5.69
CA TRP A 94 -17.01 0.59 -5.89
C TRP A 94 -16.66 -0.19 -7.17
N PHE A 95 -17.38 -1.29 -7.45
CA PHE A 95 -17.20 -2.04 -8.69
C PHE A 95 -17.62 -1.24 -9.94
N LEU A 96 -18.73 -0.51 -9.85
CA LEU A 96 -19.16 0.45 -10.88
C LEU A 96 -18.13 1.55 -11.10
N PHE A 97 -17.50 2.04 -10.01
CA PHE A 97 -16.41 3.01 -10.09
C PHE A 97 -15.18 2.42 -10.80
N LEU A 98 -14.74 1.20 -10.45
CA LEU A 98 -13.64 0.53 -11.15
C LEU A 98 -13.93 0.31 -12.64
N LYS A 99 -15.18 0.03 -13.01
CA LYS A 99 -15.59 -0.10 -14.41
C LYS A 99 -15.62 1.23 -15.16
N ASN A 100 -15.60 2.36 -14.45
CA ASN A 100 -15.54 3.67 -15.07
C ASN A 100 -14.10 4.01 -15.46
N ILE A 101 -13.93 4.74 -16.58
CA ILE A 101 -12.61 5.14 -17.09
C ILE A 101 -11.81 5.87 -16.01
N TRP A 102 -12.46 6.79 -15.30
CA TRP A 102 -11.86 7.55 -14.21
C TRP A 102 -11.44 6.69 -13.02
N GLY A 103 -12.21 5.67 -12.66
CA GLY A 103 -11.85 4.77 -11.56
C GLY A 103 -10.77 3.79 -11.95
N PHE A 104 -10.75 3.33 -13.20
CA PHE A 104 -9.65 2.52 -13.74
C PHE A 104 -8.33 3.30 -13.76
N LEU A 105 -8.35 4.56 -14.22
CA LEU A 105 -7.18 5.44 -14.17
C LEU A 105 -6.70 5.68 -12.75
N ALA A 106 -7.60 5.94 -11.80
CA ALA A 106 -7.25 6.08 -10.38
C ALA A 106 -6.61 4.81 -9.80
N CYS A 107 -7.08 3.63 -10.22
CA CYS A 107 -6.50 2.35 -9.78
C CYS A 107 -5.07 2.16 -10.32
N ILE A 108 -4.84 2.53 -11.58
CA ILE A 108 -3.50 2.51 -12.19
C ILE A 108 -2.59 3.51 -11.48
N ASP A 109 -3.07 4.73 -11.25
CA ASP A 109 -2.32 5.79 -10.58
C ASP A 109 -1.90 5.38 -9.16
N LEU A 110 -2.81 4.77 -8.39
CA LEU A 110 -2.49 4.22 -7.08
C LEU A 110 -1.39 3.15 -7.14
N PHE A 111 -1.43 2.26 -8.12
CA PHE A 111 -0.40 1.25 -8.32
C PHE A 111 0.97 1.87 -8.62
N PHE A 112 1.01 2.88 -9.51
CA PHE A 112 2.22 3.63 -9.79
C PHE A 112 2.73 4.41 -8.58
N LEU A 113 1.84 5.01 -7.78
CA LEU A 113 2.20 5.75 -6.55
C LEU A 113 2.86 4.82 -5.55
N LEU A 114 2.32 3.62 -5.33
CA LEU A 114 2.93 2.60 -4.48
C LEU A 114 4.31 2.17 -5.00
N LEU A 115 4.47 2.02 -6.31
CA LEU A 115 5.74 1.67 -6.94
C LEU A 115 6.78 2.79 -6.79
N ILE A 116 6.35 4.04 -6.97
CA ILE A 116 7.17 5.24 -6.74
C ILE A 116 7.58 5.34 -5.27
N LEU A 117 6.67 5.04 -4.34
CA LEU A 117 6.96 5.04 -2.91
C LEU A 117 8.01 3.98 -2.55
N ASP A 118 7.87 2.75 -3.04
CA ASP A 118 8.87 1.68 -2.84
C ASP A 118 10.23 2.07 -3.43
N LEU A 119 10.25 2.60 -4.65
CA LEU A 119 11.48 3.11 -5.26
C LEU A 119 12.10 4.25 -4.45
N PHE A 120 11.28 5.16 -3.93
CA PHE A 120 11.73 6.29 -3.13
C PHE A 120 12.33 5.85 -1.80
N VAL A 121 11.69 4.89 -1.10
CA VAL A 121 12.20 4.30 0.14
C VAL A 121 13.55 3.62 -0.14
N ARG A 122 13.66 2.81 -1.20
CA ARG A 122 14.92 2.16 -1.61
C ARG A 122 16.00 3.18 -1.97
N TRP A 123 15.64 4.25 -2.68
CA TRP A 123 16.57 5.30 -3.09
C TRP A 123 17.11 6.09 -1.91
N LYS A 124 16.23 6.50 -0.98
CA LYS A 124 16.61 7.15 0.27
C LYS A 124 17.53 6.27 1.11
N GLY A 125 17.19 4.99 1.29
CA GLY A 125 18.01 4.04 2.05
C GLY A 125 19.45 3.96 1.54
N LYS A 126 19.64 3.83 0.21
CA LYS A 126 20.98 3.83 -0.41
C LYS A 126 21.74 5.14 -0.22
N ARG A 127 21.03 6.28 -0.20
CA ARG A 127 21.64 7.60 -0.05
C ARG A 127 22.09 7.87 1.39
N PHE A 128 21.31 7.43 2.38
CA PHE A 128 21.69 7.52 3.79
C PHE A 128 22.91 6.66 4.12
N ALA A 129 22.96 5.41 3.64
CA ALA A 129 24.10 4.52 3.88
C ALA A 129 25.43 5.09 3.33
N LYS A 130 25.40 5.77 2.18
CA LYS A 130 26.60 6.44 1.63
C LYS A 130 27.06 7.62 2.47
N MET A 131 26.12 8.35 3.04
CA MET A 131 26.41 9.52 3.85
C MET A 131 27.00 9.12 5.20
N GLU A 132 26.44 8.10 5.87
CA GLU A 132 27.01 7.52 7.09
C GLU A 132 28.45 7.03 6.85
N ALA A 133 28.68 6.28 5.77
CA ALA A 133 30.02 5.83 5.39
C ALA A 133 30.99 6.99 5.06
N ALA A 134 30.49 8.14 4.62
CA ALA A 134 31.31 9.33 4.39
C ALA A 134 31.67 10.01 5.72
N TRP A 135 30.71 10.16 6.62
CA TRP A 135 30.93 10.72 7.96
C TRP A 135 31.90 9.90 8.78
N GLU A 136 31.84 8.57 8.74
CA GLU A 136 32.79 7.70 9.45
C GLU A 136 34.23 7.92 8.97
N LYS A 137 34.43 8.04 7.66
CA LYS A 137 35.76 8.32 7.07
C LYS A 137 36.28 9.68 7.49
N GLU A 138 35.41 10.69 7.51
CA GLU A 138 35.77 12.03 7.91
C GLU A 138 36.10 12.09 9.41
N GLN A 139 35.29 11.45 10.26
CA GLN A 139 35.57 11.32 11.70
C GLN A 139 36.88 10.59 11.97
N ALA A 140 37.18 9.51 11.24
CA ALA A 140 38.44 8.79 11.38
C ALA A 140 39.65 9.67 11.04
N LYS A 141 39.59 10.45 9.95
CA LYS A 141 40.64 11.41 9.60
C LYS A 141 40.80 12.51 10.65
N MET A 142 39.70 13.08 11.12
CA MET A 142 39.72 14.12 12.16
C MET A 142 40.28 13.59 13.48
N ALA A 143 39.98 12.33 13.84
CA ALA A 143 40.55 11.69 15.01
C ALA A 143 42.06 11.45 14.87
N GLU A 144 42.52 11.09 13.67
CA GLU A 144 43.95 10.93 13.38
C GLU A 144 44.69 12.27 13.44
N GLU A 145 44.16 13.33 12.81
CA GLU A 145 44.74 14.67 12.87
C GLU A 145 44.78 15.22 14.31
N ARG A 146 43.71 15.03 15.10
CA ARG A 146 43.70 15.41 16.52
C ARG A 146 44.79 14.69 17.31
N ARG A 147 45.00 13.40 17.07
CA ARG A 147 46.08 12.62 17.73
C ARG A 147 47.46 13.15 17.35
N ARG A 148 47.69 13.49 16.07
CA ARG A 148 48.96 14.09 15.62
C ARG A 148 49.20 15.45 16.27
N LEU A 149 48.19 16.31 16.28
CA LEU A 149 48.29 17.64 16.89
C LEU A 149 48.49 17.57 18.42
N GLU A 150 47.86 16.63 19.10
CA GLU A 150 48.07 16.41 20.54
C GLU A 150 49.49 15.92 20.83
N ALA A 151 50.07 15.07 19.99
CA ALA A 151 51.47 14.66 20.11
C ALA A 151 52.43 15.84 19.91
N GLU A 152 52.23 16.62 18.85
CA GLU A 152 53.05 17.81 18.56
C GLU A 152 52.94 18.89 19.65
N ARG A 153 51.75 19.08 20.24
CA ARG A 153 51.54 19.96 21.39
C ARG A 153 52.32 19.49 22.62
N ARG A 154 52.36 18.18 22.88
CA ARG A 154 53.14 17.62 24.01
C ARG A 154 54.63 17.83 23.80
N GLU A 155 55.13 17.56 22.59
CA GLU A 155 56.54 17.80 22.24
C GLU A 155 56.91 19.28 22.41
N SER A 156 56.07 20.18 21.90
CA SER A 156 56.27 21.63 22.03
C SER A 156 56.29 22.10 23.50
N GLN A 157 55.40 21.57 24.34
CA GLN A 157 55.38 21.89 25.78
C GLN A 157 56.62 21.38 26.51
N ILE A 158 57.09 20.17 26.18
CA ILE A 158 58.33 19.61 26.74
C ILE A 158 59.52 20.48 26.37
N ILE A 159 59.68 20.80 25.08
CA ILE A 159 60.78 21.64 24.58
C ILE A 159 60.78 23.00 25.28
N LEU A 160 59.62 23.66 25.39
CA LEU A 160 59.50 24.95 26.08
C LEU A 160 59.95 24.87 27.54
N SER A 161 59.56 23.81 28.25
CA SER A 161 59.95 23.61 29.65
C SER A 161 61.46 23.39 29.81
N VAL A 162 62.10 22.67 28.87
CA VAL A 162 63.55 22.43 28.85
C VAL A 162 64.29 23.73 28.56
N LEU A 163 63.84 24.52 27.59
CA LEU A 163 64.41 25.83 27.26
C LEU A 163 64.37 26.79 28.46
N LEU A 164 63.25 26.82 29.19
CA LEU A 164 63.12 27.65 30.39
C LEU A 164 64.12 27.24 31.47
N LYS A 165 64.29 25.93 31.73
CA LYS A 165 65.28 25.42 32.69
C LYS A 165 66.71 25.78 32.29
N LEU A 166 67.09 25.57 31.04
CA LEU A 166 68.42 25.95 30.54
C LEU A 166 68.69 27.45 30.68
N ARG A 167 67.68 28.29 30.42
CA ARG A 167 67.77 29.74 30.63
C ARG A 167 67.96 30.11 32.10
N THR A 168 67.25 29.46 33.02
CA THR A 168 67.42 29.73 34.46
C THR A 168 68.77 29.24 34.98
N ASP A 169 69.22 28.07 34.54
CA ASP A 169 70.50 27.49 34.96
C ASP A 169 71.68 28.33 34.47
N SER A 170 71.62 28.80 33.21
CA SER A 170 72.64 29.72 32.66
C SER A 170 72.64 31.08 33.37
N ALA A 171 71.48 31.63 33.74
CA ALA A 171 71.41 32.86 34.54
C ALA A 171 72.01 32.67 35.95
N GLN A 172 71.75 31.54 36.60
CA GLN A 172 72.36 31.20 37.89
C GLN A 172 73.88 30.98 37.80
N GLN A 173 74.37 30.41 36.69
CA GLN A 173 75.81 30.27 36.44
C GLN A 173 76.47 31.63 36.25
N GLN A 174 75.88 32.54 35.46
CA GLN A 174 76.39 33.91 35.31
C GLN A 174 76.42 34.68 36.63
N GLU A 175 75.38 34.52 37.47
CA GLU A 175 75.32 35.18 38.78
C GLU A 175 76.39 34.62 39.75
N LYS A 176 76.62 33.29 39.73
CA LYS A 176 77.69 32.66 40.51
C LYS A 176 79.08 33.08 40.05
N GLU A 177 79.33 33.08 38.73
CA GLU A 177 80.62 33.50 38.15
C GLU A 177 80.92 34.98 38.43
N SER A 178 79.88 35.84 38.45
CA SER A 178 79.98 37.25 38.86
C SER A 178 80.38 37.40 40.33
N CYS A 179 79.82 36.59 41.24
CA CYS A 179 80.18 36.64 42.66
C CYS A 179 81.59 36.11 42.96
N THR A 180 82.13 35.19 42.15
CA THR A 180 83.51 34.67 42.31
C THR A 180 84.60 35.54 41.69
N ASN A 181 84.26 36.48 40.81
CA ASN A 181 85.23 37.41 40.19
C ASN A 181 85.38 38.74 40.96
N ILE A 182 84.79 38.84 42.15
CA ILE A 182 84.88 40.01 43.04
C ILE A 182 85.59 39.57 44.32
N ASP A 183 86.88 39.27 44.23
CA ASP A 183 87.87 39.43 45.31
C ASP A 183 89.29 39.47 44.67
N PRO A 184 90.21 40.33 45.17
CA PRO A 184 91.42 40.81 44.47
C PRO A 184 92.57 39.81 44.32
#